data_AF-A0A6N2HXQ8-F1
#
_entry.id   AF-A0A6N2HXQ8-F1
#
_cell.length_a   1.000
_cell.length_b   1.000
_cell.length_c   1.000
_cell.angle_alpha   90.00
_cell.angle_beta   90.00
_cell.angle_gamma   90.00
#
_symmetry.space_group_name_H-M   'P 1'
#
loop_
_entity.id
_entity.type
_entity.pdbx_description
1 polymer ?
#
loop_
_entity_poly.entity_id
_entity_poly.type
_entity_poly.pdbx_seq_one_letter_code
_entity_poly.pdbx_strand_id
1 'polypeptide(L)'
;METTFLAGPGAPRVLAVSARDGRAAADAAGRLADRLTGDPSLDPDDVAFTLVCGRERFAVRHAVTGTTGAELADALRKSAERPRREAPVPVLVLDLGDGSALPGTPALPQVAEASAAAGETDPAPAARTAAELYGTASWLAARGVRPDAVVGRGPAAAAAAAVRGDLSLPDALRAAATGADVPRAADPEDSPDPEGELLVVRVGDGADGPGVLGLDPLDPASYARLFAALWEHGFDVDCTLGRGGSRVRLPGYPFRRSGSVTAASPAPGLRPLTPHEQRWLFHDLVRSGSAAEHALCATAVLPGTVPGAPAADAALAALLDRHPNLRTVFTRDGGRWFARDSRRPVATHVLAPAPGAEPEALVRAAAVDGTFAAADVPLIRCVLAPADGGWAVALAVYAPVAGGSSADELLADWAAFAGTPLRPVAGAGAETA
;
A
#
# COMPACT_ATOMS: atom_id res chain seq x y z
N MET A 1 15.45 29.01 2.62
CA MET A 1 14.34 28.37 3.33
C MET A 1 14.75 28.33 4.80
N GLU A 2 14.37 29.34 5.57
CA GLU A 2 14.68 29.40 7.01
C GLU A 2 13.93 28.31 7.76
N THR A 3 14.62 27.65 8.69
CA THR A 3 14.13 26.52 9.47
C THR A 3 13.07 26.99 10.47
N THR A 4 11.86 26.45 10.32
CA THR A 4 10.64 26.81 11.06
C THR A 4 10.71 26.61 12.57
N PHE A 5 11.32 25.52 13.01
CA PHE A 5 11.64 25.31 14.42
C PHE A 5 13.10 25.64 14.59
N LEU A 6 13.42 26.65 15.40
CA LEU A 6 14.79 27.01 15.70
C LEU A 6 15.57 25.74 16.06
N ALA A 7 16.56 25.41 15.23
CA ALA A 7 17.51 24.38 15.56
C ALA A 7 18.20 24.81 16.86
N GLY A 8 18.20 23.94 17.86
CA GLY A 8 18.70 24.30 19.18
C GLY A 8 18.56 23.15 20.16
N PRO A 9 19.35 23.14 21.25
CA PRO A 9 19.43 22.00 22.15
C PRO A 9 18.08 21.59 22.77
N GLY A 10 17.13 22.51 22.93
CA GLY A 10 15.80 22.22 23.47
C GLY A 10 14.70 21.89 22.44
N ALA A 11 15.00 21.87 21.14
CA ALA A 11 13.99 21.61 20.12
C ALA A 11 13.48 20.15 20.20
N PRO A 12 12.20 19.86 19.97
CA PRO A 12 11.72 18.49 19.93
C PRO A 12 12.12 17.81 18.61
N ARG A 13 12.65 16.58 18.69
CA ARG A 13 13.04 15.73 17.55
C ARG A 13 12.11 14.54 17.42
N VAL A 14 12.09 13.96 16.22
CA VAL A 14 11.49 12.65 15.95
C VAL A 14 12.57 11.72 15.40
N LEU A 15 12.81 10.60 16.09
CA LEU A 15 13.66 9.53 15.57
C LEU A 15 12.78 8.38 15.09
N ALA A 16 12.76 8.18 13.78
CA ALA A 16 11.97 7.16 13.10
C ALA A 16 12.83 5.95 12.73
N VAL A 17 12.39 4.77 13.14
CA VAL A 17 13.00 3.47 12.82
C VAL A 17 11.94 2.59 12.15
N SER A 18 12.34 1.81 11.16
CA SER A 18 11.47 0.78 10.60
C SER A 18 12.24 -0.51 10.31
N ALA A 19 11.53 -1.63 10.30
CA ALA A 19 12.08 -2.93 9.93
C ALA A 19 11.01 -3.86 9.34
N ARG A 20 11.43 -5.01 8.82
CA ARG A 20 10.53 -6.01 8.21
C ARG A 20 9.63 -6.74 9.22
N ASP A 21 10.02 -6.79 10.49
CA ASP A 21 9.27 -7.44 11.55
C ASP A 21 9.48 -6.74 12.90
N GLY A 22 8.58 -7.00 13.85
CA GLY A 22 8.59 -6.39 15.20
C GLY A 22 9.88 -6.59 15.97
N ARG A 23 10.53 -7.75 15.83
CA ARG A 23 11.75 -8.05 16.57
C ARG A 23 12.96 -7.34 15.95
N ALA A 24 13.05 -7.30 14.62
CA ALA A 24 14.07 -6.53 13.93
C ALA A 24 13.92 -5.03 14.19
N ALA A 25 12.69 -4.53 14.34
CA ALA A 25 12.44 -3.13 14.70
C ALA A 25 12.91 -2.83 16.14
N ALA A 26 12.58 -3.70 17.09
CA ALA A 26 13.07 -3.61 18.47
C ALA A 26 14.60 -3.67 18.54
N ASP A 27 15.25 -4.60 17.83
CA ASP A 27 16.70 -4.71 17.75
C ASP A 27 17.33 -3.44 17.16
N ALA A 28 16.72 -2.86 16.12
CA ALA A 28 17.19 -1.63 15.50
C ALA A 28 17.06 -0.42 16.44
N ALA A 29 15.94 -0.30 17.15
CA ALA A 29 15.72 0.73 18.16
C ALA A 29 16.72 0.61 19.32
N GLY A 30 16.97 -0.60 19.83
CA GLY A 30 17.96 -0.85 20.88
C GLY A 30 19.38 -0.46 20.46
N ARG A 31 19.82 -0.87 19.26
CA ARG A 31 21.15 -0.49 18.73
C ARG A 31 21.30 1.02 18.55
N LEU A 32 20.24 1.70 18.11
CA LEU A 32 20.25 3.16 17.99
C LEU A 32 20.33 3.82 19.37
N ALA A 33 19.59 3.34 20.35
CA ALA A 33 19.66 3.82 21.74
C ALA A 33 21.07 3.67 22.32
N ASP A 34 21.73 2.53 22.08
CA ASP A 34 23.09 2.27 22.54
C ASP A 34 24.11 3.18 21.82
N ARG A 35 23.92 3.45 20.52
CA ARG A 35 24.74 4.41 19.77
C ARG A 35 24.64 5.82 20.34
N LEU A 36 23.44 6.28 20.67
CA LEU A 36 23.20 7.59 21.28
C LEU A 36 23.77 7.69 22.69
N THR A 37 23.65 6.60 23.47
CA THR A 37 24.21 6.54 24.83
C THR A 37 25.74 6.52 24.81
N GLY A 38 26.34 5.78 23.87
CA GLY A 38 27.79 5.61 23.76
C GLY A 38 28.53 6.79 23.14
N ASP A 39 27.81 7.75 22.55
CA ASP A 39 28.40 8.94 21.93
C ASP A 39 27.47 10.15 22.08
N PRO A 40 27.57 10.84 23.23
CA PRO A 40 26.78 12.03 23.50
C PRO A 40 27.10 13.22 22.57
N SER A 41 28.15 13.12 21.73
CA SER A 41 28.51 14.17 20.77
C SER A 41 27.67 14.15 19.49
N LEU A 42 26.89 13.08 19.26
CA LEU A 42 25.98 13.01 18.13
C LEU A 42 24.88 14.07 18.25
N ASP A 43 24.77 14.91 17.23
CA ASP A 43 23.65 15.83 17.07
C ASP A 43 22.37 15.03 16.74
N PRO A 44 21.30 15.12 17.57
CA PRO A 44 20.02 14.49 17.28
C PRO A 44 19.41 14.86 15.92
N ASP A 45 19.66 16.06 15.40
CA ASP A 45 19.13 16.50 14.10
C ASP A 45 19.87 15.79 12.94
N ASP A 46 21.19 15.58 13.05
CA ASP A 46 21.97 14.76 12.11
C ASP A 46 21.51 13.28 12.13
N VAL A 47 21.19 12.76 13.31
CA VAL A 47 20.66 11.41 13.48
C VAL A 47 19.29 11.30 12.80
N ALA A 48 18.36 12.21 13.06
CA ALA A 48 17.04 12.25 12.43
C ALA A 48 17.15 12.34 10.90
N PHE A 49 17.98 13.26 10.40
CA PHE A 49 18.25 13.43 8.97
C PHE A 49 18.80 12.15 8.33
N THR A 50 19.77 11.50 8.99
CA THR A 50 20.35 10.24 8.51
C THR A 50 19.32 9.12 8.45
N LEU A 51 18.42 9.04 9.44
CA LEU A 51 17.35 8.05 9.46
C LEU A 51 16.36 8.29 8.32
N VAL A 52 15.92 9.52 8.09
CA VAL A 52 14.94 9.84 7.03
C VAL A 52 15.53 9.67 5.63
N CYS A 53 16.76 10.11 5.38
CA CYS A 53 17.36 10.13 4.04
C CYS A 53 18.24 8.92 3.71
N GLY A 54 18.62 8.12 4.71
CA GLY A 54 19.61 7.04 4.57
C GLY A 54 19.08 5.64 4.86
N ARG A 55 17.78 5.49 5.13
CA ARG A 55 17.16 4.22 5.51
C ARG A 55 15.96 3.89 4.63
N GLU A 56 15.81 2.61 4.34
CA GLU A 56 14.63 2.04 3.71
C GLU A 56 13.45 2.10 4.69
N ARG A 57 12.25 2.30 4.15
CA ARG A 57 11.00 2.35 4.92
C ARG A 57 10.32 0.99 4.85
N PHE A 58 10.08 0.37 5.99
CA PHE A 58 9.38 -0.90 6.11
C PHE A 58 8.01 -0.73 6.79
N ALA A 59 7.21 -1.81 6.78
CA ALA A 59 5.85 -1.83 7.33
C ALA A 59 5.80 -1.74 8.86
N VAL A 60 6.78 -2.33 9.57
CA VAL A 60 6.85 -2.20 11.02
C VAL A 60 7.62 -0.93 11.37
N ARG A 61 6.92 0.06 11.91
CA ARG A 61 7.42 1.42 12.16
C ARG A 61 7.38 1.75 13.65
N HIS A 62 8.45 2.35 14.13
CA HIS A 62 8.57 2.94 15.46
C HIS A 62 9.02 4.39 15.29
N ALA A 63 8.45 5.28 16.08
CA ALA A 63 9.00 6.62 16.24
C ALA A 63 9.01 7.00 17.71
N VAL A 64 9.97 7.83 18.07
CA VAL A 64 10.04 8.41 19.42
C VAL A 64 10.31 9.90 19.32
N THR A 65 9.91 10.61 20.36
CA THR A 65 10.18 12.03 20.51
C THR A 65 11.07 12.32 21.71
N GLY A 66 11.78 13.44 21.67
CA GLY A 66 12.66 13.87 22.74
C GLY A 66 13.45 15.11 22.33
N THR A 67 14.11 15.75 23.30
CA THR A 67 14.93 16.94 23.07
C THR A 67 16.42 16.64 23.16
N THR A 68 16.82 15.62 23.90
CA THR A 68 18.24 15.24 24.05
C THR A 68 18.52 13.82 23.57
N GLY A 69 19.78 13.53 23.25
CA GLY A 69 20.20 12.17 22.90
C GLY A 69 19.89 11.14 23.99
N ALA A 70 19.97 11.54 25.26
CA ALA A 70 19.66 10.68 26.40
C ALA A 70 18.15 10.37 26.51
N GLU A 71 17.29 11.38 26.39
CA GLU A 71 15.83 11.21 26.35
C GLU A 71 15.41 10.32 25.19
N LEU A 72 15.97 10.57 24.00
CA LEU A 72 15.70 9.79 22.79
C LEU A 72 16.14 8.34 22.94
N ALA A 73 17.30 8.08 23.56
CA ALA A 73 17.77 6.73 23.85
C ALA A 73 16.84 5.98 24.81
N ASP A 74 16.38 6.63 25.89
CA ASP A 74 15.42 6.03 26.83
C ASP A 74 14.07 5.75 26.15
N ALA A 75 13.57 6.70 25.38
CA ALA A 75 12.32 6.54 24.62
C ALA A 75 12.42 5.40 23.59
N LEU A 76 13.55 5.25 22.90
CA LEU A 76 13.79 4.13 21.97
C LEU A 76 13.75 2.77 22.67
N ARG A 77 14.35 2.65 23.87
CA ARG A 77 14.31 1.41 24.66
C ARG A 77 12.89 1.05 25.06
N LYS A 78 12.14 2.01 25.62
CA LYS A 78 10.72 1.83 25.95
C LYS A 78 9.88 1.48 24.72
N SER A 79 10.20 2.08 23.57
CA SER A 79 9.50 1.77 22.32
C SER A 79 9.76 0.35 21.82
N ALA A 80 10.98 -0.16 22.01
CA ALA A 80 11.39 -1.51 21.62
C ALA A 80 10.68 -2.62 22.42
N GLU A 81 10.21 -2.31 23.64
CA GLU A 81 9.43 -3.23 24.48
C GLU A 81 7.97 -3.38 24.01
N ARG A 82 7.47 -2.42 23.21
CA ARG A 82 6.08 -2.44 22.72
C ARG A 82 5.96 -3.35 21.50
N PRO A 83 5.15 -4.43 21.55
CA PRO A 83 4.93 -5.27 20.38
C PRO A 83 4.23 -4.48 19.27
N ARG A 84 4.80 -4.51 18.07
CA ARG A 84 4.21 -3.91 16.87
C ARG A 84 3.91 -4.96 15.83
N ARG A 85 2.79 -4.75 15.13
CA ARG A 85 2.39 -5.51 13.96
C ARG A 85 2.23 -4.53 12.81
N GLU A 86 2.37 -5.06 11.61
CA GLU A 86 1.94 -4.37 10.40
C GLU A 86 0.43 -4.08 10.53
N ALA A 87 0.07 -2.81 10.38
CA ALA A 87 -1.30 -2.34 10.34
C ALA A 87 -1.54 -1.70 8.97
N PRO A 88 -2.75 -1.83 8.39
CA PRO A 88 -3.11 -1.07 7.20
C PRO A 88 -3.01 0.43 7.49
N VAL A 89 -2.69 1.21 6.46
CA VAL A 89 -2.66 2.67 6.58
C VAL A 89 -4.11 3.17 6.71
N PRO A 90 -4.46 3.90 7.80
CA PRO A 90 -5.82 4.40 8.00
C PRO A 90 -6.15 5.54 7.03
N VAL A 91 -7.44 5.84 6.87
CA VAL A 91 -7.89 7.07 6.19
C VAL A 91 -7.55 8.27 7.09
N LEU A 92 -6.85 9.26 6.55
CA LEU A 92 -6.40 10.43 7.28
C LEU A 92 -7.32 11.64 7.05
N VAL A 93 -7.92 12.14 8.12
CA VAL A 93 -8.71 13.37 8.09
C VAL A 93 -7.98 14.47 8.83
N LEU A 94 -7.84 15.65 8.22
CA LEU A 94 -7.35 16.85 8.88
C LEU A 94 -8.55 17.72 9.29
N ASP A 95 -8.84 17.76 10.59
CA ASP A 95 -9.89 18.58 11.20
C ASP A 95 -9.29 19.90 11.70
N LEU A 96 -9.62 21.00 11.03
CA LEU A 96 -9.16 22.35 11.37
C LEU A 96 -10.00 23.00 12.50
N GLY A 97 -10.92 22.24 13.11
CA GLY A 97 -11.72 22.68 14.24
C GLY A 97 -12.90 23.57 13.84
N ASP A 98 -13.40 24.34 14.81
CA ASP A 98 -14.54 25.25 14.64
C ASP A 98 -14.15 26.68 14.24
N GLY A 99 -12.85 26.92 14.03
CA GLY A 99 -12.32 28.25 13.74
C GLY A 99 -12.29 29.16 14.96
N SER A 100 -12.31 28.62 16.18
CA SER A 100 -11.93 29.36 17.38
C SER A 100 -10.54 29.99 17.17
N ALA A 101 -10.41 31.27 17.52
CA ALA A 101 -9.13 31.96 17.42
C ALA A 101 -8.07 31.23 18.24
N LEU A 102 -6.91 30.97 17.64
CA LEU A 102 -5.78 30.43 18.37
C LEU A 102 -5.31 31.47 19.39
N PRO A 103 -4.82 31.06 20.58
CA PRO A 103 -4.36 32.00 21.60
C PRO A 103 -3.09 32.77 21.19
N GLY A 104 -2.48 32.42 20.06
CA GLY A 104 -1.36 33.10 19.44
C GLY A 104 -1.11 32.62 18.02
N THR A 105 -0.14 33.22 17.35
CA THR A 105 0.22 32.88 15.96
C THR A 105 1.35 31.85 15.94
N PRO A 106 1.16 30.69 15.27
CA PRO A 106 2.21 29.70 15.10
C PRO A 106 3.42 30.28 14.36
N ALA A 107 4.62 30.00 14.85
CA ALA A 107 5.87 30.48 14.24
C ALA A 107 6.27 29.66 13.00
N LEU A 108 5.37 29.50 12.03
CA LEU A 108 5.59 28.73 10.80
C LEU A 108 5.72 29.66 9.57
N PRO A 109 6.63 29.40 8.61
CA PRO A 109 6.77 30.20 7.40
C PRO A 109 5.47 30.32 6.61
N GLN A 110 4.76 29.21 6.40
CA GLN A 110 3.47 29.19 5.70
C GLN A 110 2.39 29.97 6.46
N VAL A 111 2.47 30.05 7.79
CA VAL A 111 1.57 30.89 8.60
C VAL A 111 1.92 32.35 8.43
N ALA A 112 3.20 32.71 8.43
CA ALA A 112 3.63 34.08 8.18
C ALA A 112 3.23 34.58 6.78
N GLU A 113 3.42 33.74 5.74
CA GLU A 113 3.02 34.02 4.36
C GLU A 113 1.49 34.21 4.24
N ALA A 114 0.70 33.30 4.81
CA ALA A 114 -0.75 33.40 4.79
C ALA A 114 -1.26 34.61 5.59
N SER A 115 -0.63 34.92 6.71
CA SER A 115 -0.98 36.07 7.55
C SER A 115 -0.69 37.39 6.85
N ALA A 116 0.40 37.46 6.06
CA ALA A 116 0.69 38.63 5.24
C ALA A 116 -0.41 38.87 4.19
N ALA A 117 -0.86 37.81 3.50
CA ALA A 117 -1.98 37.89 2.56
C ALA A 117 -3.30 38.33 3.23
N ALA A 118 -3.55 37.90 4.47
CA ALA A 118 -4.72 38.35 5.24
C ALA A 118 -4.64 39.82 5.62
N GLY A 119 -3.45 40.33 5.95
CA GLY A 119 -3.24 41.75 6.27
C GLY A 119 -3.59 42.70 5.12
N GLU A 120 -3.43 42.24 3.87
CA GLU A 120 -3.81 43.01 2.67
C GLU A 120 -5.34 43.04 2.43
N THR A 121 -6.10 42.10 3.03
CA THR A 121 -7.50 41.82 2.69
C THR A 121 -8.52 42.36 3.73
N ASP A 122 -8.10 43.25 4.64
CA ASP A 122 -8.84 43.71 5.84
C ASP A 122 -8.70 42.73 7.03
N PRO A 123 -8.09 43.14 8.18
CA PRO A 123 -7.66 42.24 9.25
C PRO A 123 -8.79 41.74 10.18
N ALA A 124 -9.93 41.36 9.61
CA ALA A 124 -11.01 40.74 10.36
C ALA A 124 -10.45 39.53 11.16
N PRO A 125 -10.80 39.37 12.45
CA PRO A 125 -10.30 38.26 13.27
C PRO A 125 -10.49 36.89 12.63
N ALA A 126 -11.62 36.66 11.96
CA ALA A 126 -11.92 35.42 11.23
C ALA A 126 -10.94 35.15 10.07
N ALA A 127 -10.56 36.18 9.30
CA ALA A 127 -9.58 36.04 8.22
C ALA A 127 -8.19 35.67 8.76
N ARG A 128 -7.79 36.24 9.91
CA ARG A 128 -6.54 35.87 10.58
C ARG A 128 -6.55 34.41 11.04
N THR A 129 -7.63 33.96 11.69
CA THR A 129 -7.76 32.55 12.09
C THR A 129 -7.70 31.62 10.87
N ALA A 130 -8.39 31.96 9.77
CA ALA A 130 -8.34 31.19 8.54
C ALA A 130 -6.91 31.12 7.95
N ALA A 131 -6.17 32.22 7.97
CA ALA A 131 -4.78 32.28 7.52
C ALA A 131 -3.85 31.39 8.38
N GLU A 132 -3.99 31.42 9.69
CA GLU A 132 -3.18 30.61 10.62
C GLU A 132 -3.45 29.11 10.44
N LEU A 133 -4.71 28.72 10.29
CA LEU A 133 -5.10 27.32 10.03
C LEU A 133 -4.63 26.85 8.66
N TYR A 134 -4.83 27.66 7.61
CA TYR A 134 -4.33 27.37 6.26
C TYR A 134 -2.80 27.21 6.24
N GLY A 135 -2.08 28.14 6.87
CA GLY A 135 -0.62 28.10 6.95
C GLY A 135 -0.13 26.86 7.70
N THR A 136 -0.81 26.48 8.79
CA THR A 136 -0.49 25.26 9.55
C THR A 136 -0.71 24.00 8.69
N ALA A 137 -1.86 23.88 8.04
CA ALA A 137 -2.16 22.77 7.14
C ALA A 137 -1.17 22.69 5.96
N SER A 138 -0.82 23.83 5.37
CA SER A 138 0.14 23.92 4.27
C SER A 138 1.56 23.51 4.71
N TRP A 139 1.94 23.87 5.93
CA TRP A 139 3.21 23.43 6.52
C TRP A 139 3.27 21.91 6.72
N LEU A 140 2.17 21.30 7.18
CA LEU A 140 2.03 19.84 7.32
C LEU A 140 2.12 19.14 5.95
N ALA A 141 1.40 19.67 4.95
CA ALA A 141 1.40 19.14 3.58
C ALA A 141 2.79 19.18 2.94
N ALA A 142 3.53 20.28 3.13
CA ALA A 142 4.91 20.41 2.67
C ALA A 142 5.87 19.35 3.27
N ARG A 143 5.46 18.69 4.34
CA ARG A 143 6.21 17.65 5.07
C ARG A 143 5.62 16.25 4.92
N GLY A 144 4.80 16.05 3.89
CA GLY A 144 4.30 14.74 3.50
C GLY A 144 3.04 14.28 4.23
N VAL A 145 2.42 15.13 5.06
CA VAL A 145 1.07 14.84 5.59
C VAL A 145 0.07 15.02 4.45
N ARG A 146 -0.47 13.92 3.94
CA ARG A 146 -1.43 13.90 2.84
C ARG A 146 -2.78 13.40 3.36
N PRO A 147 -3.65 14.29 3.86
CA PRO A 147 -4.97 13.89 4.31
C PRO A 147 -5.84 13.48 3.11
N ASP A 148 -6.65 12.45 3.29
CA ASP A 148 -7.70 12.03 2.36
C ASP A 148 -8.89 13.01 2.38
N ALA A 149 -9.13 13.66 3.52
CA ALA A 149 -10.12 14.72 3.66
C ALA A 149 -9.63 15.84 4.59
N VAL A 150 -10.07 17.07 4.30
CA VAL A 150 -9.81 18.24 5.15
C VAL A 150 -11.15 18.89 5.49
N VAL A 151 -11.43 19.06 6.77
CA VAL A 151 -12.71 19.58 7.28
C VAL A 151 -12.47 20.77 8.22
N GLY A 152 -13.48 21.62 8.36
CA GLY A 152 -13.46 22.76 9.26
C GLY A 152 -14.84 23.43 9.31
N ARG A 153 -15.11 24.18 10.39
CA ARG A 153 -16.36 24.94 10.58
C ARG A 153 -16.06 26.43 10.76
N GLY A 154 -17.02 27.29 10.42
CA GLY A 154 -16.85 28.74 10.52
C GLY A 154 -15.64 29.25 9.71
N PRO A 155 -14.74 30.07 10.28
CA PRO A 155 -13.51 30.50 9.62
C PRO A 155 -12.61 29.34 9.14
N ALA A 156 -12.63 28.21 9.85
CA ALA A 156 -11.86 27.03 9.47
C ALA A 156 -12.41 26.33 8.21
N ALA A 157 -13.69 26.52 7.88
CA ALA A 157 -14.28 25.99 6.63
C ALA A 157 -13.65 26.64 5.39
N ALA A 158 -13.41 27.96 5.46
CA ALA A 158 -12.72 28.69 4.40
C ALA A 158 -11.26 28.24 4.25
N ALA A 159 -10.54 28.05 5.36
CA ALA A 159 -9.19 27.48 5.35
C ALA A 159 -9.16 26.07 4.73
N ALA A 160 -10.10 25.20 5.12
CA ALA A 160 -10.22 23.85 4.58
C ALA A 160 -10.47 23.86 3.06
N ALA A 161 -11.35 24.73 2.57
CA ALA A 161 -11.60 24.91 1.14
C ALA A 161 -10.34 25.36 0.39
N ALA A 162 -9.56 26.28 0.95
CA ALA A 162 -8.29 26.69 0.34
C ALA A 162 -7.23 25.56 0.33
N VAL A 163 -7.15 24.74 1.38
CA VAL A 163 -6.23 23.59 1.43
C VAL A 163 -6.59 22.53 0.39
N ARG A 164 -7.90 22.29 0.16
CA ARG A 164 -8.39 21.37 -0.89
C ARG A 164 -8.24 21.93 -2.30
N GLY A 165 -8.04 23.25 -2.44
CA GLY A 165 -7.98 23.95 -3.72
C GLY A 165 -9.34 24.36 -4.28
N ASP A 166 -10.42 24.26 -3.48
CA ASP A 166 -11.78 24.69 -3.87
C ASP A 166 -11.87 26.21 -4.01
N LEU A 167 -11.07 26.94 -3.22
CA LEU A 167 -10.96 28.40 -3.23
C LEU A 167 -9.49 28.82 -3.32
N SER A 168 -9.23 29.97 -3.94
CA SER A 168 -7.94 30.64 -3.79
C SER A 168 -7.76 31.13 -2.35
N LEU A 169 -6.52 31.24 -1.86
CA LEU A 169 -6.27 31.78 -0.51
C LEU A 169 -6.91 33.18 -0.32
N PRO A 170 -6.75 34.16 -1.24
CA PRO A 170 -7.43 35.45 -1.09
C PRO A 170 -8.96 35.36 -1.02
N ASP A 171 -9.59 34.46 -1.78
CA ASP A 171 -11.04 34.30 -1.76
C ASP A 171 -11.53 33.62 -0.48
N ALA A 172 -10.78 32.64 0.03
CA ALA A 172 -11.05 32.02 1.31
C ALA A 172 -10.93 33.02 2.47
N LEU A 173 -9.90 33.87 2.47
CA LEU A 173 -9.72 34.91 3.49
C LEU A 173 -10.87 35.92 3.45
N ARG A 174 -11.30 36.33 2.25
CA ARG A 174 -12.47 37.20 2.08
C ARG A 174 -13.76 36.54 2.55
N ALA A 175 -13.97 35.26 2.24
CA ALA A 175 -15.14 34.51 2.69
C ALA A 175 -15.18 34.39 4.21
N ALA A 176 -14.04 34.14 4.86
CA ALA A 176 -13.92 34.12 6.30
C ALA A 176 -14.20 35.50 6.93
N ALA A 177 -13.72 36.59 6.32
CA ALA A 177 -13.97 37.96 6.80
C ALA A 177 -15.45 38.36 6.74
N THR A 178 -16.17 37.93 5.70
CA THR A 178 -17.59 38.29 5.48
C THR A 178 -18.57 37.28 6.07
N GLY A 179 -18.09 36.12 6.54
CA GLY A 179 -18.95 35.02 6.97
C GLY A 179 -19.75 34.40 5.82
N ALA A 180 -19.23 34.48 4.59
CA ALA A 180 -19.87 33.86 3.44
C ALA A 180 -19.95 32.34 3.62
N ASP A 181 -21.06 31.75 3.18
CA ASP A 181 -21.25 30.31 3.25
C ASP A 181 -20.24 29.62 2.31
N VAL A 182 -19.36 28.80 2.89
CA VAL A 182 -18.36 28.04 2.15
C VAL A 182 -18.86 26.61 2.02
N PRO A 183 -18.90 26.03 0.80
CA PRO A 183 -19.30 24.65 0.62
C PRO A 183 -18.55 23.72 1.58
N ARG A 184 -19.31 23.04 2.44
CA ARG A 184 -18.76 22.03 3.33
C ARG A 184 -18.37 20.82 2.47
N ALA A 185 -17.20 20.25 2.73
CA ALA A 185 -16.93 18.91 2.25
C ALA A 185 -17.98 17.96 2.85
N ALA A 186 -18.39 16.94 2.09
CA ALA A 186 -19.17 15.85 2.68
C ALA A 186 -18.40 15.33 3.90
N ASP A 187 -19.07 15.19 5.06
CA ASP A 187 -18.40 14.63 6.21
C ASP A 187 -17.95 13.21 5.82
N PRO A 188 -16.73 12.77 6.14
CA PRO A 188 -16.29 11.41 5.82
C PRO A 188 -17.19 10.34 6.47
N GLU A 189 -17.95 10.71 7.51
CA GLU A 189 -19.02 9.89 8.10
C GLU A 189 -20.28 9.77 7.22
N ASP A 190 -20.53 10.72 6.32
CA ASP A 190 -21.62 10.68 5.33
C ASP A 190 -21.26 9.84 4.09
N SER A 191 -20.00 9.45 3.95
CA SER A 191 -19.54 8.51 2.93
C SER A 191 -19.92 7.08 3.36
N PRO A 192 -20.56 6.28 2.50
CA PRO A 192 -21.02 4.95 2.88
C PRO A 192 -19.82 4.04 3.17
N ASP A 193 -19.57 3.79 4.46
CA ASP A 193 -18.52 2.92 5.03
C ASP A 193 -17.13 3.11 4.40
N PRO A 194 -16.24 3.96 4.95
CA PRO A 194 -14.83 3.83 4.63
C PRO A 194 -14.39 2.43 5.10
N GLU A 195 -14.10 1.52 4.16
CA GLU A 195 -13.46 0.24 4.44
C GLU A 195 -12.04 0.51 4.99
N GLY A 196 -11.91 0.89 6.25
CA GLY A 196 -10.64 1.26 6.86
C GLY A 196 -10.75 1.88 8.26
N GLU A 197 -9.66 1.81 9.01
CA GLU A 197 -9.52 2.56 10.27
C GLU A 197 -9.43 4.06 9.96
N LEU A 198 -10.12 4.89 10.73
CA LEU A 198 -10.12 6.35 10.58
C LEU A 198 -9.12 6.97 11.56
N LEU A 199 -8.24 7.84 11.06
CA LEU A 199 -7.32 8.62 11.87
C LEU A 199 -7.58 10.12 11.63
N VAL A 200 -7.97 10.83 12.68
CA VAL A 200 -8.28 12.26 12.63
C VAL A 200 -7.15 13.05 13.27
N VAL A 201 -6.55 13.98 12.54
CA VAL A 201 -5.64 14.99 13.08
C VAL A 201 -6.43 16.25 13.34
N ARG A 202 -6.61 16.63 14.62
CA ARG A 202 -7.33 17.83 15.02
C ARG A 202 -6.37 18.95 15.37
N VAL A 203 -6.53 20.11 14.75
CA VAL A 203 -5.76 21.32 15.03
C VAL A 203 -6.47 22.16 16.09
N GLY A 204 -5.76 22.53 17.15
CA GLY A 204 -6.28 23.28 18.29
C GLY A 204 -6.78 22.39 19.44
N ASP A 205 -7.68 22.93 20.26
CA ASP A 205 -8.18 22.26 21.46
C ASP A 205 -9.11 21.07 21.14
N GLY A 206 -9.14 20.08 22.03
CA GLY A 206 -10.16 19.00 22.01
C GLY A 206 -9.77 17.70 21.30
N ALA A 207 -8.51 17.30 21.40
CA ALA A 207 -8.06 15.98 20.94
C ALA A 207 -8.33 14.88 21.97
N ASP A 208 -9.60 14.55 22.16
CA ASP A 208 -10.03 13.44 23.02
C ASP A 208 -10.67 12.34 22.18
N GLY A 209 -10.19 11.11 22.35
CA GLY A 209 -10.80 9.91 21.78
C GLY A 209 -9.81 8.97 21.09
N PRO A 210 -10.17 7.69 20.93
CA PRO A 210 -9.42 6.75 20.10
C PRO A 210 -9.43 7.23 18.64
N GLY A 211 -8.28 7.11 17.95
CA GLY A 211 -8.15 7.52 16.55
C GLY A 211 -8.07 9.04 16.32
N VAL A 212 -7.97 9.86 17.38
CA VAL A 212 -7.77 11.31 17.28
C VAL A 212 -6.37 11.69 17.74
N LEU A 213 -5.63 12.39 16.88
CA LEU A 213 -4.31 12.96 17.16
C LEU A 213 -4.44 14.49 17.29
N GLY A 214 -4.07 15.03 18.44
CA GLY A 214 -4.08 16.46 18.69
C GLY A 214 -2.84 17.16 18.16
N LEU A 215 -3.06 18.33 17.55
CA LEU A 215 -2.03 19.28 17.19
C LEU A 215 -2.32 20.62 17.85
N ASP A 216 -1.59 20.94 18.91
CA ASP A 216 -1.46 22.33 19.37
C ASP A 216 -0.45 23.04 18.45
N PRO A 217 -0.88 24.01 17.63
CA PRO A 217 0.00 24.66 16.68
C PRO A 217 1.00 25.64 17.35
N LEU A 218 0.84 25.92 18.64
CA LEU A 218 1.77 26.73 19.42
C LEU A 218 2.81 25.91 20.19
N ASP A 219 2.63 24.59 20.31
CA ASP A 219 3.58 23.70 20.96
C ASP A 219 4.43 22.96 19.91
N PRO A 220 5.72 23.30 19.73
CA PRO A 220 6.64 22.57 18.88
C PRO A 220 6.68 21.06 19.17
N ALA A 221 6.50 20.65 20.43
CA ALA A 221 6.53 19.25 20.80
C ALA A 221 5.28 18.51 20.30
N SER A 222 4.16 19.21 20.09
CA SER A 222 2.95 18.65 19.49
C SER A 222 3.17 18.22 18.05
N TYR A 223 3.94 18.99 17.27
CA TYR A 223 4.34 18.58 15.92
C TYR A 223 5.20 17.31 15.94
N ALA A 224 6.19 17.23 16.84
CA ALA A 224 7.00 16.03 16.96
C ALA A 224 6.16 14.80 17.33
N ARG A 225 5.23 14.94 18.28
CA ARG A 225 4.31 13.85 18.69
C ARG A 225 3.41 13.43 17.53
N LEU A 226 2.83 14.38 16.81
CA LEU A 226 2.01 14.14 15.63
C LEU A 226 2.78 13.35 14.56
N PHE A 227 3.98 13.80 14.19
CA PHE A 227 4.78 13.13 13.16
C PHE A 227 5.24 11.74 13.57
N ALA A 228 5.58 11.55 14.85
CA ALA A 228 5.87 10.22 15.38
C ALA A 228 4.65 9.30 15.27
N ALA A 229 3.46 9.79 15.65
CA ALA A 229 2.23 9.01 15.55
C ALA A 229 1.87 8.68 14.10
N LEU A 230 1.91 9.65 13.19
CA LEU A 230 1.64 9.43 11.76
C LEU A 230 2.62 8.42 11.16
N TRP A 231 3.91 8.53 11.48
CA TRP A 231 4.89 7.54 11.05
C TRP A 231 4.54 6.12 11.52
N GLU A 232 4.15 5.96 12.79
CA GLU A 232 3.76 4.66 13.34
C GLU A 232 2.47 4.09 12.73
N HIS A 233 1.60 4.93 12.16
CA HIS A 233 0.40 4.52 11.41
C HIS A 233 0.68 4.28 9.91
N GLY A 234 1.95 4.31 9.48
CA GLY A 234 2.32 3.99 8.10
C GLY A 234 2.37 5.19 7.14
N PHE A 235 2.15 6.42 7.64
CA PHE A 235 2.29 7.61 6.79
C PHE A 235 3.75 7.97 6.54
N ASP A 236 4.03 8.39 5.32
CA ASP A 236 5.35 8.78 4.85
C ASP A 236 5.61 10.27 5.09
N VAL A 237 5.81 10.61 6.36
CA VAL A 237 6.02 11.99 6.82
C VAL A 237 7.50 12.34 7.04
N ASP A 238 7.84 13.61 6.88
CA ASP A 238 9.18 14.15 7.15
C ASP A 238 9.43 14.28 8.66
N CYS A 239 10.02 13.24 9.24
CA CYS A 239 10.38 13.21 10.66
C CYS A 239 11.52 14.17 11.04
N THR A 240 12.14 14.88 10.08
CA THR A 240 13.09 15.96 10.40
C THR A 240 12.38 17.25 10.82
N LEU A 241 11.05 17.32 10.65
CA LEU A 241 10.23 18.53 10.86
C LEU A 241 10.71 19.71 10.00
N GLY A 242 11.31 19.43 8.84
CA GLY A 242 11.93 20.41 7.95
C GLY A 242 13.27 20.98 8.45
N ARG A 243 13.92 20.33 9.43
CA ARG A 243 15.28 20.68 9.85
C ARG A 243 16.31 20.02 8.95
N GLY A 244 17.35 20.77 8.61
CA GLY A 244 18.51 20.21 7.93
C GLY A 244 19.34 19.31 8.85
N GLY A 245 20.30 18.61 8.27
CA GLY A 245 21.27 17.81 9.00
C GLY A 245 22.35 17.25 8.08
N SER A 246 23.38 16.70 8.69
CA SER A 246 24.48 16.00 8.03
C SER A 246 24.30 14.49 8.18
N ARG A 247 24.82 13.73 7.20
CA ARG A 247 24.82 12.27 7.31
C ARG A 247 25.87 11.82 8.33
N VAL A 248 25.45 11.06 9.33
CA VAL A 248 26.34 10.47 10.35
C VAL A 248 26.34 8.95 10.25
N ARG A 249 27.39 8.30 10.79
CA ARG A 249 27.46 6.85 10.85
C ARG A 249 26.54 6.32 11.95
N LEU A 250 25.46 5.67 11.53
CA LEU A 250 24.52 4.97 12.41
C LEU A 250 24.66 3.43 12.27
N PRO A 251 24.25 2.65 13.28
CA PRO A 251 24.23 1.19 13.21
C PRO A 251 23.50 0.68 11.97
N GLY A 252 24.00 -0.38 11.32
CA GLY A 252 23.31 -1.02 10.20
C GLY A 252 22.03 -1.75 10.65
N TYR A 253 21.18 -2.10 9.69
CA TYR A 253 20.00 -2.93 9.98
C TYR A 253 20.42 -4.26 10.64
N PRO A 254 19.63 -4.76 11.59
CA PRO A 254 19.82 -6.09 12.15
C PRO A 254 19.38 -7.15 11.14
N PHE A 255 20.13 -7.28 10.05
CA PHE A 255 19.94 -8.36 9.10
C PHE A 255 20.25 -9.67 9.82
N ARG A 256 19.20 -10.42 10.12
CA ARG A 256 19.38 -11.78 10.57
C ARG A 256 19.73 -12.60 9.36
N ARG A 257 20.88 -13.28 9.43
CA ARG A 257 21.03 -14.52 8.69
C ARG A 257 19.95 -15.42 9.26
N SER A 258 18.88 -15.61 8.50
CA SER A 258 18.05 -16.79 8.68
C SER A 258 19.03 -17.95 8.65
N GLY A 259 19.35 -18.50 9.83
CA GLY A 259 20.07 -19.76 9.88
C GLY A 259 19.35 -20.70 8.92
N SER A 260 20.11 -21.47 8.14
CA SER A 260 19.56 -22.60 7.38
C SER A 260 18.51 -23.26 8.27
N VAL A 261 17.24 -23.01 7.96
CA VAL A 261 16.16 -23.40 8.85
C VAL A 261 16.11 -24.90 8.71
N THR A 262 16.51 -25.61 9.76
CA THR A 262 16.02 -26.95 10.03
C THR A 262 14.51 -26.81 9.97
N ALA A 263 13.94 -27.28 8.86
CA ALA A 263 12.54 -27.05 8.52
C ALA A 263 11.68 -27.45 9.72
N ALA A 264 10.97 -26.49 10.30
CA ALA A 264 9.69 -26.83 10.88
C ALA A 264 8.95 -27.55 9.75
N SER A 265 8.61 -28.82 9.97
CA SER A 265 7.91 -29.59 8.95
C SER A 265 6.68 -28.80 8.53
N PRO A 266 6.55 -28.48 7.23
CA PRO A 266 5.40 -27.72 6.77
C PRO A 266 4.13 -28.53 7.04
N ALA A 267 2.98 -27.86 7.07
CA ALA A 267 1.70 -28.56 7.27
C ALA A 267 1.58 -29.78 6.31
N PRO A 268 0.97 -30.89 6.74
CA PRO A 268 0.83 -32.08 5.91
C PRO A 268 0.23 -31.75 4.53
N GLY A 269 0.90 -32.20 3.46
CA GLY A 269 0.48 -31.93 2.08
C GLY A 269 1.10 -30.68 1.43
N LEU A 270 1.93 -29.93 2.17
CA LEU A 270 2.75 -28.86 1.61
C LEU A 270 4.13 -29.40 1.20
N ARG A 271 4.57 -29.03 0.00
CA ARG A 271 5.95 -29.26 -0.47
C ARG A 271 6.69 -27.94 -0.69
N PRO A 272 8.01 -27.90 -0.48
CA PRO A 272 8.82 -26.78 -0.93
C PRO A 272 8.61 -26.52 -2.43
N LEU A 273 8.70 -25.25 -2.82
CA LEU A 273 8.74 -24.88 -4.22
C LEU A 273 9.98 -25.48 -4.88
N THR A 274 9.85 -25.92 -6.13
CA THR A 274 11.02 -26.23 -6.96
C THR A 274 11.78 -24.93 -7.27
N PRO A 275 13.09 -24.99 -7.60
CA PRO A 275 13.83 -23.80 -8.02
C PRO A 275 13.18 -23.06 -9.20
N HIS A 276 12.51 -23.80 -10.09
CA HIS A 276 11.74 -23.25 -11.20
C HIS A 276 10.53 -22.46 -10.71
N GLU A 277 9.66 -23.07 -9.91
CA GLU A 277 8.48 -22.41 -9.32
C GLU A 277 8.86 -21.19 -8.48
N GLN A 278 9.91 -21.30 -7.67
CA GLN A 278 10.40 -20.22 -6.83
C GLN A 278 10.84 -19.01 -7.68
N ARG A 279 11.52 -19.24 -8.79
CA ARG A 279 12.02 -18.17 -9.67
C ARG A 279 10.86 -17.40 -10.30
N TRP A 280 9.86 -18.11 -10.82
CA TRP A 280 8.71 -17.51 -11.49
C TRP A 280 7.77 -16.82 -10.52
N LEU A 281 7.42 -17.48 -9.42
CA LEU A 281 6.57 -16.88 -8.39
C LEU A 281 7.19 -15.59 -7.82
N PHE A 282 8.51 -15.59 -7.59
CA PHE A 282 9.20 -14.37 -7.15
C PHE A 282 9.13 -13.25 -8.19
N HIS A 283 9.25 -13.57 -9.46
CA HIS A 283 9.16 -12.59 -10.55
C HIS A 283 7.78 -11.91 -10.57
N ASP A 284 6.71 -12.68 -10.42
CA ASP A 284 5.32 -12.18 -10.39
C ASP A 284 4.95 -11.45 -9.10
N LEU A 285 5.58 -11.78 -7.97
CA LEU A 285 5.33 -11.08 -6.71
C LEU A 285 6.04 -9.72 -6.63
N VAL A 286 7.18 -9.56 -7.30
CA VAL A 286 8.02 -8.35 -7.22
C VAL A 286 7.64 -7.33 -8.29
N ARG A 287 7.30 -7.78 -9.49
CA ARG A 287 6.69 -6.92 -10.48
C ARG A 287 5.22 -6.80 -10.11
N SER A 288 4.74 -5.62 -9.77
CA SER A 288 3.31 -5.32 -9.63
C SER A 288 2.54 -5.41 -10.97
N GLY A 289 2.96 -6.31 -11.87
CA GLY A 289 2.33 -6.66 -13.13
C GLY A 289 1.54 -7.95 -12.98
N SER A 290 0.47 -8.08 -13.75
CA SER A 290 -0.40 -9.26 -13.75
C SER A 290 0.39 -10.53 -14.11
N ALA A 291 0.20 -11.62 -13.36
CA ALA A 291 0.72 -12.96 -13.69
C ALA A 291 0.26 -13.48 -15.07
N ALA A 292 -0.59 -12.71 -15.77
CA ALA A 292 -0.92 -12.84 -17.19
C ALA A 292 0.29 -12.87 -18.12
N GLU A 293 1.43 -12.23 -17.78
CA GLU A 293 2.65 -12.29 -18.60
C GLU A 293 3.24 -13.71 -18.69
N HIS A 294 2.86 -14.59 -17.77
CA HIS A 294 3.36 -15.96 -17.66
C HIS A 294 2.25 -17.00 -17.82
N ALA A 295 1.10 -16.59 -18.36
CA ALA A 295 0.04 -17.50 -18.79
C ALA A 295 0.36 -18.06 -20.19
N LEU A 296 0.44 -19.38 -20.31
CA LEU A 296 0.39 -20.06 -21.59
C LEU A 296 -1.09 -20.18 -21.99
N CYS A 297 -1.43 -19.77 -23.20
CA CYS A 297 -2.80 -19.85 -23.70
C CYS A 297 -2.84 -20.48 -25.08
N ALA A 298 -3.70 -21.48 -25.26
CA ALA A 298 -4.04 -22.06 -26.55
C ALA A 298 -5.54 -21.87 -26.83
N THR A 299 -5.89 -21.74 -28.11
CA THR A 299 -7.28 -21.59 -28.55
C THR A 299 -7.59 -22.47 -29.75
N ALA A 300 -8.84 -22.92 -29.86
CA ALA A 300 -9.31 -23.62 -31.05
C ALA A 300 -10.82 -23.40 -31.28
N VAL A 301 -11.25 -23.43 -32.54
CA VAL A 301 -12.65 -23.65 -32.92
C VAL A 301 -12.92 -25.13 -33.19
N LEU A 302 -13.97 -25.65 -32.55
CA LEU A 302 -14.40 -27.04 -32.63
C LEU A 302 -15.82 -27.12 -33.24
N PRO A 303 -16.12 -28.16 -34.04
CA PRO A 303 -17.44 -28.34 -34.62
C PRO A 303 -18.47 -28.80 -33.57
N GLY A 304 -19.75 -28.64 -33.89
CA GLY A 304 -20.85 -29.12 -33.05
C GLY A 304 -21.32 -28.08 -32.04
N THR A 305 -22.00 -28.53 -30.99
CA THR A 305 -22.54 -27.66 -29.93
C THR A 305 -21.55 -27.54 -28.79
N VAL A 306 -21.46 -26.35 -28.17
CA VAL A 306 -20.68 -26.12 -26.96
C VAL A 306 -21.03 -27.18 -25.90
N PRO A 307 -20.05 -27.86 -25.29
CA PRO A 307 -20.32 -28.81 -24.22
C PRO A 307 -20.97 -28.07 -23.03
N GLY A 308 -21.99 -28.68 -22.44
CA GLY A 308 -22.57 -28.13 -21.20
C GLY A 308 -21.54 -28.12 -20.07
N ALA A 309 -21.72 -27.21 -19.10
CA ALA A 309 -20.79 -27.05 -17.97
C ALA A 309 -20.39 -28.38 -17.28
N PRO A 310 -21.31 -29.33 -17.01
CA PRO A 310 -20.92 -30.61 -16.40
C PRO A 310 -19.95 -31.45 -17.24
N ALA A 311 -20.10 -31.44 -18.57
CA ALA A 311 -19.23 -32.19 -19.47
C ALA A 311 -17.86 -31.52 -19.60
N ALA A 312 -17.84 -30.18 -19.65
CA ALA A 312 -16.61 -29.39 -19.69
C ALA A 312 -15.80 -29.54 -18.39
N ASP A 313 -16.47 -29.50 -17.23
CA ASP A 313 -15.85 -29.70 -15.92
C ASP A 313 -15.32 -31.13 -15.76
N ALA A 314 -16.05 -32.14 -16.26
CA ALA A 314 -15.57 -33.53 -16.27
C ALA A 314 -14.32 -33.70 -17.14
N ALA A 315 -14.27 -33.06 -18.32
CA ALA A 315 -13.10 -33.07 -19.17
C ALA A 315 -11.90 -32.36 -18.52
N LEU A 316 -12.14 -31.26 -17.81
CA LEU A 316 -11.11 -30.55 -17.06
C LEU A 316 -10.60 -31.38 -15.88
N ALA A 317 -11.49 -32.09 -15.17
CA ALA A 317 -11.10 -33.03 -14.12
C ALA A 317 -10.22 -34.17 -14.68
N ALA A 318 -10.60 -34.76 -15.81
CA ALA A 318 -9.79 -35.79 -16.48
C ALA A 318 -8.42 -35.27 -16.93
N LEU A 319 -8.34 -34.02 -17.39
CA LEU A 319 -7.07 -33.36 -17.70
C LEU A 319 -6.19 -33.23 -16.44
N LEU A 320 -6.76 -32.78 -15.32
CA LEU A 320 -6.06 -32.66 -14.04
C LEU A 320 -5.61 -34.02 -13.49
N ASP A 321 -6.34 -35.09 -13.76
CA ASP A 321 -5.96 -36.47 -13.42
C ASP A 321 -4.77 -36.96 -14.23
N ARG A 322 -4.74 -36.65 -15.53
CA ARG A 322 -3.65 -36.98 -16.44
C ARG A 322 -2.39 -36.15 -16.18
N HIS A 323 -2.55 -34.89 -15.77
CA HIS A 323 -1.48 -33.93 -15.56
C HIS A 323 -1.46 -33.41 -14.11
N PRO A 324 -0.90 -34.19 -13.15
CA PRO A 324 -0.94 -33.84 -11.74
C PRO A 324 -0.35 -32.47 -11.39
N ASN A 325 0.64 -32.00 -12.16
CA ASN A 325 1.26 -30.69 -11.95
C ASN A 325 0.26 -29.53 -12.04
N LEU A 326 -0.79 -29.67 -12.87
CA LEU A 326 -1.84 -28.65 -13.03
C LEU A 326 -2.71 -28.46 -11.77
N ARG A 327 -2.65 -29.42 -10.83
CA ARG A 327 -3.31 -29.31 -9.52
C ARG A 327 -2.52 -28.46 -8.54
N THR A 328 -1.29 -28.09 -8.88
CA THR A 328 -0.42 -27.29 -8.01
C THR A 328 -1.05 -25.93 -7.78
N VAL A 329 -1.14 -25.53 -6.52
CA VAL A 329 -1.43 -24.16 -6.09
C VAL A 329 -0.35 -23.70 -5.13
N PHE A 330 0.04 -22.43 -5.23
CA PHE A 330 0.99 -21.85 -4.29
C PHE A 330 0.25 -21.27 -3.09
N THR A 331 0.79 -21.50 -1.91
CA THR A 331 0.19 -21.08 -0.64
C THR A 331 1.27 -20.59 0.32
N ARG A 332 0.88 -19.83 1.33
CA ARG A 332 1.80 -19.33 2.37
C ARG A 332 1.57 -20.05 3.69
N ASP A 333 2.65 -20.56 4.27
CA ASP A 333 2.68 -21.10 5.64
C ASP A 333 3.87 -20.52 6.40
N GLY A 334 3.64 -19.98 7.60
CA GLY A 334 4.67 -19.30 8.39
C GLY A 334 5.43 -18.19 7.63
N GLY A 335 4.77 -17.51 6.69
CA GLY A 335 5.35 -16.46 5.85
C GLY A 335 6.22 -16.95 4.68
N ARG A 336 6.36 -18.27 4.48
CA ARG A 336 7.07 -18.89 3.35
C ARG A 336 6.09 -19.44 2.32
N TRP A 337 6.52 -19.46 1.07
CA TRP A 337 5.75 -20.05 -0.02
C TRP A 337 6.00 -21.54 -0.13
N PHE A 338 4.91 -22.28 -0.33
CA PHE A 338 4.88 -23.71 -0.57
C PHE A 338 3.96 -24.02 -1.74
N ALA A 339 4.16 -25.17 -2.35
CA ALA A 339 3.22 -25.76 -3.29
C ALA A 339 2.38 -26.81 -2.58
N ARG A 340 1.11 -26.95 -2.98
CA ARG A 340 0.25 -28.05 -2.57
C ARG A 340 -0.67 -28.45 -3.71
N ASP A 341 -1.19 -29.67 -3.64
CA ASP A 341 -2.21 -30.12 -4.57
C ASP A 341 -3.58 -29.59 -4.13
N SER A 342 -4.26 -28.88 -5.01
CA SER A 342 -5.65 -28.49 -4.82
C SER A 342 -6.58 -29.60 -5.27
N ARG A 343 -7.49 -30.01 -4.38
CA ARG A 343 -8.63 -30.88 -4.71
C ARG A 343 -9.91 -30.09 -4.98
N ARG A 344 -9.84 -28.75 -4.99
CA ARG A 344 -10.99 -27.92 -5.35
C ARG A 344 -11.25 -28.08 -6.86
N PRO A 345 -12.51 -28.24 -7.28
CA PRO A 345 -12.85 -28.27 -8.69
C PRO A 345 -12.49 -26.93 -9.34
N VAL A 346 -11.94 -26.99 -10.55
CA VAL A 346 -11.72 -25.82 -11.40
C VAL A 346 -12.98 -25.66 -12.25
N ALA A 347 -13.64 -24.52 -12.17
CA ALA A 347 -14.85 -24.27 -12.94
C ALA A 347 -14.50 -23.88 -14.39
N THR A 348 -15.25 -24.44 -15.35
CA THR A 348 -15.23 -24.01 -16.75
C THR A 348 -16.17 -22.82 -16.93
N HIS A 349 -15.71 -21.75 -17.58
CA HIS A 349 -16.54 -20.59 -17.87
C HIS A 349 -17.12 -20.69 -19.28
N VAL A 350 -18.45 -20.60 -19.41
CA VAL A 350 -19.12 -20.51 -20.70
C VAL A 350 -19.60 -19.09 -20.91
N LEU A 351 -19.10 -18.42 -21.94
CA LEU A 351 -19.45 -17.06 -22.31
C LEU A 351 -20.70 -17.05 -23.19
N ALA A 352 -21.51 -16.00 -23.04
CA ALA A 352 -22.61 -15.71 -23.95
C ALA A 352 -22.07 -15.25 -25.32
N PRO A 353 -22.81 -15.48 -26.42
CA PRO A 353 -22.42 -14.96 -27.74
C PRO A 353 -22.41 -13.43 -27.72
N ALA A 354 -21.26 -12.84 -28.01
CA ALA A 354 -21.09 -11.40 -28.10
C ALA A 354 -21.26 -10.94 -29.56
N PRO A 355 -22.08 -9.92 -29.86
CA PRO A 355 -22.26 -9.42 -31.22
C PRO A 355 -20.95 -8.89 -31.81
N GLY A 356 -20.53 -9.41 -32.96
CA GLY A 356 -19.38 -8.90 -33.71
C GLY A 356 -17.99 -9.21 -33.14
N ALA A 357 -17.90 -10.04 -32.09
CA ALA A 357 -16.62 -10.51 -31.58
C ALA A 357 -16.20 -11.81 -32.28
N GLU A 358 -14.93 -11.89 -32.69
CA GLU A 358 -14.33 -13.15 -33.13
C GLU A 358 -14.28 -14.14 -31.93
N PRO A 359 -14.97 -15.30 -32.01
CA PRO A 359 -15.12 -16.20 -30.87
C PRO A 359 -13.79 -16.64 -30.25
N GLU A 360 -12.76 -16.90 -31.06
CA GLU A 360 -11.41 -17.25 -30.58
C GLU A 360 -10.74 -16.11 -29.80
N ALA A 361 -10.87 -14.86 -30.28
CA ALA A 361 -10.32 -13.70 -29.60
C ALA A 361 -11.04 -13.44 -28.27
N LEU A 362 -12.37 -13.65 -28.24
CA LEU A 362 -13.19 -13.52 -27.04
C LEU A 362 -12.77 -14.53 -25.96
N VAL A 363 -12.69 -15.82 -26.29
CA VAL A 363 -12.28 -16.84 -25.31
C VAL A 363 -10.83 -16.64 -24.87
N ARG A 364 -9.93 -16.22 -25.78
CA ARG A 364 -8.54 -15.90 -25.44
C ARG A 364 -8.48 -14.77 -24.42
N ALA A 365 -9.15 -13.65 -24.70
CA ALA A 365 -9.16 -12.47 -23.83
C ALA A 365 -9.69 -12.83 -22.42
N ALA A 366 -10.83 -13.53 -22.35
CA ALA A 366 -11.40 -13.96 -21.07
C ALA A 366 -10.55 -15.00 -20.33
N ALA A 367 -9.83 -15.85 -21.06
CA ALA A 367 -8.92 -16.82 -20.46
C ALA A 367 -7.69 -16.17 -19.85
N VAL A 368 -7.22 -15.04 -20.39
CA VAL A 368 -6.05 -14.28 -19.89
C VAL A 368 -6.40 -13.09 -18.98
N ASP A 369 -7.67 -12.71 -18.86
CA ASP A 369 -8.09 -11.59 -18.03
C ASP A 369 -7.88 -11.86 -16.52
N GLY A 370 -7.11 -10.98 -15.88
CA GLY A 370 -6.74 -11.05 -14.45
C GLY A 370 -6.04 -12.35 -14.03
N THR A 371 -5.26 -12.96 -14.93
CA THR A 371 -4.89 -14.38 -14.78
C THR A 371 -3.96 -14.66 -13.62
N PHE A 372 -4.52 -15.41 -12.67
CA PHE A 372 -3.90 -16.03 -11.51
C PHE A 372 -3.39 -15.03 -10.48
N ALA A 373 -4.22 -14.74 -9.47
CA ALA A 373 -3.66 -14.39 -8.17
C ALA A 373 -2.75 -15.55 -7.79
N ALA A 374 -1.42 -15.38 -7.75
CA ALA A 374 -0.48 -16.49 -7.59
C ALA A 374 -0.56 -17.18 -6.21
N ALA A 375 -1.63 -16.95 -5.44
CA ALA A 375 -1.90 -17.48 -4.12
C ALA A 375 -3.27 -18.16 -4.07
N ASP A 376 -3.31 -19.40 -3.61
CA ASP A 376 -4.49 -20.14 -3.15
C ASP A 376 -5.66 -20.32 -4.13
N VAL A 377 -5.45 -20.08 -5.43
CA VAL A 377 -6.42 -20.32 -6.51
C VAL A 377 -5.88 -21.32 -7.54
N PRO A 378 -6.75 -22.02 -8.28
CA PRO A 378 -6.33 -22.84 -9.41
C PRO A 378 -5.56 -22.05 -10.46
N LEU A 379 -4.49 -22.65 -10.98
CA LEU A 379 -3.56 -22.04 -11.93
C LEU A 379 -3.82 -22.49 -13.38
N ILE A 380 -5.07 -22.82 -13.65
CA ILE A 380 -5.62 -23.23 -14.96
C ILE A 380 -7.03 -22.68 -15.10
N ARG A 381 -7.40 -22.27 -16.31
CA ARG A 381 -8.74 -21.78 -16.66
C ARG A 381 -9.14 -22.30 -18.03
N CYS A 382 -10.37 -22.79 -18.14
CA CYS A 382 -10.99 -23.16 -19.42
C CYS A 382 -12.17 -22.21 -19.70
N VAL A 383 -12.18 -21.62 -20.89
CA VAL A 383 -13.24 -20.69 -21.32
C VAL A 383 -13.81 -21.14 -22.66
N LEU A 384 -15.13 -21.23 -22.74
CA LEU A 384 -15.89 -21.68 -23.90
C LEU A 384 -16.79 -20.56 -24.41
N ALA A 385 -16.99 -20.47 -25.72
CA ALA A 385 -18.00 -19.58 -26.32
C ALA A 385 -18.65 -20.23 -27.54
N PRO A 386 -19.98 -20.06 -27.74
CA PRO A 386 -20.62 -20.41 -29.01
C PRO A 386 -20.01 -19.65 -30.19
N ALA A 387 -19.91 -20.30 -31.35
CA ALA A 387 -19.43 -19.70 -32.59
C ALA A 387 -20.33 -20.10 -33.77
N ASP A 388 -20.30 -19.33 -34.86
CA ASP A 388 -21.03 -19.69 -36.07
C ASP A 388 -20.46 -20.98 -36.66
N GLY A 389 -21.27 -22.04 -36.69
CA GLY A 389 -20.86 -23.36 -37.19
C GLY A 389 -20.06 -24.22 -36.19
N GLY A 390 -19.95 -23.81 -34.91
CA GLY A 390 -19.21 -24.55 -33.89
C GLY A 390 -19.13 -23.84 -32.55
N TRP A 391 -17.97 -23.93 -31.91
CA TRP A 391 -17.67 -23.25 -30.66
C TRP A 391 -16.17 -23.04 -30.48
N ALA A 392 -15.80 -21.97 -29.78
CA ALA A 392 -14.42 -21.68 -29.45
C ALA A 392 -14.09 -22.11 -28.02
N VAL A 393 -12.85 -22.54 -27.81
CA VAL A 393 -12.29 -22.86 -26.50
C VAL A 393 -10.94 -22.17 -26.33
N ALA A 394 -10.69 -21.66 -25.13
CA ALA A 394 -9.37 -21.26 -24.68
C ALA A 394 -9.00 -22.02 -23.40
N LEU A 395 -7.77 -22.54 -23.37
CA LEU A 395 -7.16 -23.07 -22.16
C LEU A 395 -5.98 -22.19 -21.79
N ALA A 396 -6.06 -21.55 -20.62
CA ALA A 396 -4.97 -20.76 -20.04
C ALA A 396 -4.39 -21.50 -18.83
N VAL A 397 -3.07 -21.60 -18.77
CA VAL A 397 -2.34 -22.29 -17.71
C VAL A 397 -1.16 -21.43 -17.29
N TYR A 398 -0.92 -21.31 -15.98
CA TYR A 398 0.28 -20.65 -15.48
C TYR A 398 1.53 -21.48 -15.85
N ALA A 399 2.46 -20.91 -16.62
CA ALA A 399 3.58 -21.65 -17.21
C ALA A 399 4.37 -22.51 -16.20
N PRO A 400 4.64 -22.04 -14.96
CA PRO A 400 5.35 -22.83 -13.95
C PRO A 400 4.69 -24.15 -13.54
N VAL A 401 3.36 -24.29 -13.70
CA VAL A 401 2.63 -25.52 -13.37
C VAL A 401 2.30 -26.38 -14.59
N ALA A 402 2.46 -25.84 -15.80
CA ALA A 402 2.32 -26.59 -17.05
C ALA A 402 3.43 -27.66 -17.20
N GLY A 403 4.54 -27.50 -16.49
CA GLY A 403 5.65 -28.44 -16.51
C GLY A 403 6.32 -28.47 -17.89
N GLY A 404 6.33 -29.65 -18.53
CA GLY A 404 6.87 -29.82 -19.88
C GLY A 404 5.81 -29.74 -20.99
N SER A 405 4.53 -29.62 -20.66
CA SER A 405 3.45 -29.63 -21.63
C SER A 405 3.20 -28.24 -22.21
N SER A 406 2.98 -28.17 -23.52
CA SER A 406 2.55 -26.93 -24.17
C SER A 406 1.05 -26.69 -23.95
N ALA A 407 0.59 -25.44 -24.08
CA ALA A 407 -0.83 -25.14 -24.00
C ALA A 407 -1.64 -25.86 -25.09
N ASP A 408 -1.06 -26.06 -26.28
CA ASP A 408 -1.71 -26.78 -27.39
C ASP A 408 -1.88 -28.28 -27.09
N GLU A 409 -0.88 -28.91 -26.47
CA GLU A 409 -0.98 -30.31 -26.02
C GLU A 409 -2.06 -30.48 -24.95
N LEU A 410 -2.10 -29.56 -23.98
CA LEU A 410 -3.11 -29.58 -22.92
C LEU A 410 -4.52 -29.33 -23.46
N LEU A 411 -4.65 -28.43 -24.44
CA LEU A 411 -5.91 -28.18 -25.13
C LEU A 411 -6.37 -29.39 -25.94
N ALA A 412 -5.46 -30.08 -26.63
CA ALA A 412 -5.76 -31.29 -27.37
C ALA A 412 -6.22 -32.44 -26.46
N ASP A 413 -5.55 -32.64 -25.33
CA ASP A 413 -5.96 -33.61 -24.31
C ASP A 413 -7.35 -33.26 -23.75
N TRP A 414 -7.58 -31.99 -23.40
CA TRP A 414 -8.90 -31.55 -22.92
C TRP A 414 -10.00 -31.77 -23.95
N ALA A 415 -9.75 -31.43 -25.22
CA ALA A 415 -10.71 -31.60 -26.31
C ALA A 415 -11.04 -33.09 -26.55
N ALA A 416 -10.05 -33.97 -26.42
CA ALA A 416 -10.26 -35.42 -26.46
C ALA A 416 -11.14 -35.91 -25.30
N PHE A 417 -10.94 -35.42 -24.08
CA PHE A 417 -11.79 -35.75 -22.93
C PHE A 417 -13.21 -35.16 -23.05
N ALA A 418 -13.35 -34.01 -23.71
CA ALA A 418 -14.64 -33.41 -24.04
C ALA A 418 -15.36 -34.12 -25.20
N GLY A 419 -14.75 -35.18 -25.79
CA GLY A 419 -15.33 -35.97 -26.87
C GLY A 419 -15.22 -35.36 -28.26
N THR A 420 -14.44 -34.28 -28.43
CA THR A 420 -14.24 -33.58 -29.71
C THR A 420 -12.74 -33.39 -29.98
N PRO A 421 -12.00 -34.47 -30.31
CA PRO A 421 -10.54 -34.41 -30.43
C PRO A 421 -10.10 -33.46 -31.55
N LEU A 422 -9.09 -32.65 -31.26
CA LEU A 422 -8.43 -31.83 -32.27
C LEU A 422 -7.72 -32.75 -33.28
N ARG A 423 -7.94 -32.52 -34.58
CA ARG A 423 -7.15 -33.20 -35.61
C ARG A 423 -5.72 -32.65 -35.56
N PRO A 424 -4.68 -33.49 -35.58
CA PRO A 424 -3.31 -33.01 -35.62
C PRO A 424 -3.10 -32.15 -36.87
N VAL A 425 -2.56 -30.95 -36.69
CA VAL A 425 -2.09 -30.11 -37.79
C VAL A 425 -0.88 -30.82 -38.39
N ALA A 426 -1.00 -31.32 -39.62
CA ALA A 426 0.11 -31.91 -40.32
C ALA A 426 1.15 -30.83 -40.66
N GLY A 427 2.27 -30.82 -39.93
CA GLY A 427 3.55 -30.25 -40.37
C GLY A 427 3.86 -28.81 -39.95
N ALA A 428 4.58 -28.64 -38.85
CA ALA A 428 5.67 -27.66 -38.78
C ALA A 428 6.97 -28.49 -38.76
N GLY A 429 7.63 -28.53 -39.91
CA GLY A 429 8.85 -29.30 -40.13
C GLY A 429 9.98 -28.82 -39.24
N ALA A 430 10.85 -29.78 -38.93
CA ALA A 430 12.15 -29.58 -38.33
C ALA A 430 12.95 -28.45 -39.00
N GLU A 431 13.34 -27.44 -38.22
CA GLU A 431 14.55 -26.68 -38.49
C GLU A 431 15.66 -27.23 -37.59
N THR A 432 16.41 -28.17 -38.16
CA THR A 432 17.81 -28.44 -37.80
C THR A 432 18.70 -27.59 -38.70
N ALA A 433 19.36 -26.58 -38.12
CA ALA A 433 20.74 -26.16 -38.41
C ALA A 433 21.22 -25.22 -37.31
#